data_AF-A0A819I4X1-F1
#
_entry.id   AF-A0A819I4X1-F1
#
_cell.length_a   1.000
_cell.length_b   1.000
_cell.length_c   1.000
_cell.angle_alpha   90.00
_cell.angle_beta   90.00
_cell.angle_gamma   90.00
#
_symmetry.space_group_name_H-M   'P 1'
#
loop_
_entity.id
_entity.type
_entity.pdbx_description
1 polymer ?
#
loop_
_entity_poly.entity_id
_entity_poly.type
_entity_poly.pdbx_seq_one_letter_code
_entity_poly.pdbx_strand_id
1 'polypeptide(L)'
;WIDNCVGEKNLRCFTGFLFFTPLCLIFYLHGAYLYYRYHCYLFSSAIIIDGLKQIFNCSPAVLWFTLIALLHTIWISILCITILFQIATGYTTNEIINSWRYKHLKLKNYSPFSLGWIQNLVDLINRRILWYRPINIDWKRIYSIEDYYQTIPLRIRQRLNLSSVNSSRDLLNV
;
A
#
# COMPACT_ATOMS: atom_id res chain seq x y z
N TRP A 1 12.38 -10.24 0.32
CA TRP A 1 11.21 -10.52 -0.55
C TRP A 1 11.53 -10.20 -1.99
N ILE A 2 11.89 -8.96 -2.28
CA ILE A 2 12.40 -8.56 -3.58
C ILE A 2 13.84 -8.09 -3.36
N ASP A 3 14.78 -8.60 -4.16
CA ASP A 3 16.21 -8.27 -4.06
C ASP A 3 16.48 -6.90 -4.71
N ASN A 4 15.69 -5.90 -4.32
CA ASN A 4 15.72 -4.56 -4.88
C ASN A 4 15.07 -3.54 -3.93
N CYS A 5 15.48 -2.28 -4.03
CA CYS A 5 14.84 -1.17 -3.34
C CYS A 5 13.50 -0.83 -3.99
N VAL A 6 12.50 -0.48 -3.17
CA VAL A 6 11.20 0.02 -3.65
C VAL A 6 11.21 1.55 -3.66
N GLY A 7 10.86 2.15 -4.80
CA GLY A 7 10.76 3.58 -4.99
C GLY A 7 9.93 3.92 -6.22
N GLU A 8 9.99 5.17 -6.68
CA GLU A 8 9.15 5.72 -7.76
C GLU A 8 9.00 4.79 -8.97
N LYS A 9 10.11 4.20 -9.46
CA LYS A 9 10.14 3.42 -10.70
C LYS A 9 9.46 2.05 -10.61
N ASN A 10 9.39 1.44 -9.43
CA ASN A 10 8.86 0.09 -9.24
C ASN A 10 7.70 0.01 -8.25
N LEU A 11 7.33 1.13 -7.61
CA LEU A 11 6.26 1.19 -6.62
C LEU A 11 4.95 0.64 -7.20
N ARG A 12 4.59 0.98 -8.45
CA ARG A 12 3.40 0.44 -9.11
C ARG A 12 3.39 -1.09 -9.19
N CYS A 13 4.51 -1.68 -9.62
CA CYS A 13 4.63 -3.14 -9.71
C CYS A 13 4.60 -3.79 -8.32
N PHE A 14 5.27 -3.17 -7.34
CA PHE A 14 5.30 -3.65 -5.97
C PHE A 14 3.91 -3.60 -5.31
N THR A 15 3.15 -2.52 -5.47
CA THR A 15 1.78 -2.43 -4.99
C THR A 15 0.88 -3.47 -5.65
N GLY A 16 1.05 -3.71 -6.96
CA GLY A 16 0.35 -4.79 -7.65
C GLY A 16 0.68 -6.17 -7.07
N PHE A 17 1.96 -6.45 -6.83
CA PHE A 17 2.41 -7.69 -6.17
C PHE A 17 1.75 -7.87 -4.79
N LEU A 18 1.72 -6.83 -3.95
CA LEU A 18 1.08 -6.87 -2.64
C LEU A 18 -0.44 -7.06 -2.70
N PHE A 19 -1.11 -6.56 -3.75
CA PHE A 19 -2.54 -6.71 -3.93
C PHE A 19 -2.94 -8.11 -4.42
N PHE A 20 -2.24 -8.65 -5.41
CA PHE A 20 -2.61 -9.95 -6.02
C PHE A 20 -2.16 -11.15 -5.18
N THR A 21 -1.06 -11.03 -4.42
CA THR A 21 -0.56 -12.13 -3.59
C THR A 21 -1.59 -12.67 -2.59
N PRO A 22 -2.25 -11.83 -1.74
CA PRO A 22 -3.26 -12.34 -0.81
C PRO A 22 -4.47 -12.94 -1.54
N LEU A 23 -4.85 -12.44 -2.73
CA LEU A 23 -5.93 -13.04 -3.54
C LEU A 23 -5.57 -14.47 -3.96
N CYS A 24 -4.35 -14.69 -4.45
CA CYS A 24 -3.86 -16.02 -4.79
C CYS A 24 -3.78 -16.94 -3.55
N LEU A 25 -3.37 -16.42 -2.40
CA LEU A 25 -3.32 -17.19 -1.16
C LEU A 25 -4.71 -17.56 -0.65
N ILE A 26 -5.69 -16.66 -0.74
CA ILE A 26 -7.10 -16.95 -0.40
C ILE A 26 -7.64 -18.06 -1.31
N PHE A 27 -7.34 -18.00 -2.61
CA PHE A 27 -7.71 -19.06 -3.54
C PHE A 27 -7.08 -20.41 -3.16
N TYR A 28 -5.80 -20.41 -2.80
CA TYR A 28 -5.12 -21.60 -2.27
C TYR A 28 -5.78 -22.12 -0.99
N LEU A 29 -6.08 -21.25 -0.02
CA LEU A 29 -6.71 -21.62 1.25
C LEU A 29 -8.10 -22.24 1.04
N HIS A 30 -8.87 -21.70 0.09
CA HIS A 30 -10.14 -22.29 -0.31
C HIS A 30 -9.95 -23.70 -0.90
N GLY A 31 -8.95 -23.88 -1.77
CA GLY A 31 -8.58 -25.20 -2.31
C GLY A 31 -8.16 -26.19 -1.22
N ALA A 32 -7.34 -25.75 -0.25
CA ALA A 32 -6.92 -26.57 0.88
C ALA A 32 -8.12 -26.97 1.77
N TYR A 33 -9.06 -26.05 2.01
CA TYR A 33 -10.30 -26.35 2.71
C TYR A 33 -11.12 -27.43 2.00
N LEU A 34 -11.34 -27.30 0.69
CA LEU A 34 -12.05 -28.29 -0.10
C LEU A 34 -11.33 -29.65 -0.09
N TYR A 35 -10.00 -29.65 -0.20
CA TYR A 35 -9.18 -30.86 -0.13
C TYR A 35 -9.44 -31.62 1.18
N TYR A 36 -9.33 -30.94 2.33
CA TYR A 36 -9.58 -31.56 3.62
C TYR A 36 -11.03 -32.02 3.79
N ARG A 37 -11.99 -31.25 3.28
CA ARG A 37 -13.41 -31.58 3.38
C ARG A 37 -13.76 -32.86 2.63
N TYR A 38 -13.26 -33.02 1.41
CA TYR A 38 -13.65 -34.13 0.53
C TYR A 38 -12.73 -35.35 0.62
N HIS A 39 -11.43 -35.19 0.90
CA HIS A 39 -10.48 -36.31 0.96
C HIS A 39 -10.17 -36.78 2.38
N CYS A 40 -10.30 -35.90 3.38
CA CYS A 40 -9.92 -36.21 4.76
C CYS A 40 -11.12 -36.26 5.72
N TYR A 41 -12.35 -36.16 5.21
CA TYR A 41 -13.60 -36.20 5.99
C TYR A 41 -13.62 -35.23 7.18
N LEU A 42 -13.10 -34.00 6.96
CA LEU A 42 -13.08 -32.94 7.97
C LEU A 42 -14.47 -32.79 8.65
N PHE A 43 -14.48 -32.71 9.98
CA PHE A 43 -15.68 -32.60 10.85
C PHE A 43 -16.45 -33.89 11.18
N SER A 44 -15.86 -35.07 11.05
CA SER A 44 -16.49 -36.30 11.57
C SER A 44 -16.55 -36.36 13.11
N SER A 45 -15.78 -35.52 13.81
CA SER A 45 -15.71 -35.46 15.28
C SER A 45 -16.11 -34.07 15.80
N ALA A 46 -16.87 -34.00 16.89
CA ALA A 46 -17.28 -32.74 17.54
C ALA A 46 -16.12 -32.02 18.26
N ILE A 47 -14.97 -32.69 18.44
CA ILE A 47 -13.82 -32.19 19.17
C ILE A 47 -12.79 -31.60 18.19
N ILE A 48 -12.40 -30.35 18.41
CA ILE A 48 -11.44 -29.60 17.56
C ILE A 48 -10.08 -30.31 17.49
N ILE A 49 -9.59 -30.82 18.62
CA ILE A 49 -8.30 -31.52 18.72
C ILE A 49 -8.26 -32.75 17.82
N ASP A 50 -9.36 -33.50 17.74
CA ASP A 50 -9.45 -34.68 16.88
C ASP A 50 -9.48 -34.30 15.40
N GLY A 51 -10.10 -33.15 15.07
CA GLY A 51 -10.01 -32.56 13.73
C GLY A 51 -8.57 -32.19 13.34
N LEU A 52 -7.80 -31.60 14.25
CA LEU A 52 -6.39 -31.27 14.02
C LEU A 52 -5.52 -32.52 13.80
N LYS A 53 -5.76 -33.58 14.58
CA LYS A 53 -5.09 -34.87 14.38
C LYS A 53 -5.42 -35.50 13.02
N GLN A 54 -6.68 -35.44 12.60
CA GLN A 54 -7.11 -35.95 11.28
C GLN A 54 -6.44 -35.19 10.13
N ILE A 55 -6.36 -33.86 10.22
CA ILE A 55 -5.66 -33.02 9.24
C ILE A 55 -4.19 -33.40 9.13
N PHE A 56 -3.51 -33.51 10.28
CA PHE A 56 -2.09 -33.84 10.35
C PHE A 56 -1.79 -35.22 9.76
N ASN A 57 -2.61 -36.22 10.09
CA ASN A 57 -2.44 -37.59 9.59
C ASN A 57 -2.81 -37.75 8.11
N CYS A 58 -3.73 -36.92 7.59
CA CYS A 58 -4.17 -37.02 6.20
C CYS A 58 -3.12 -36.49 5.22
N SER A 59 -2.62 -35.27 5.45
CA SER A 59 -1.58 -34.67 4.59
C SER A 59 -0.81 -33.58 5.33
N PRO A 60 0.33 -33.93 5.97
CA PRO A 60 1.13 -32.95 6.70
C PRO A 60 1.74 -31.88 5.76
N ALA A 61 1.97 -32.21 4.49
CA ALA A 61 2.49 -31.27 3.50
C ALA A 61 1.47 -30.15 3.20
N VAL A 62 0.21 -30.51 2.94
CA VAL A 62 -0.86 -29.51 2.69
C VAL A 62 -1.08 -28.67 3.94
N LEU A 63 -0.98 -29.25 5.13
CA LEU A 63 -1.10 -28.54 6.41
C LEU A 63 0.01 -27.50 6.53
N TRP A 64 1.27 -27.89 6.29
CA TRP A 64 2.41 -26.99 6.32
C TRP A 64 2.25 -25.79 5.40
N PHE A 65 1.89 -26.03 4.13
CA PHE A 65 1.65 -24.94 3.17
C PHE A 65 0.42 -24.09 3.54
N THR A 66 -0.61 -24.67 4.17
CA THR A 66 -1.77 -23.93 4.69
C THR A 66 -1.39 -22.98 5.81
N LEU A 67 -0.55 -23.41 6.76
CA LEU A 67 -0.06 -22.55 7.85
C LEU A 67 0.79 -21.40 7.30
N ILE A 68 1.68 -21.69 6.35
CA ILE A 68 2.46 -20.65 5.64
C ILE A 68 1.52 -19.68 4.93
N ALA A 69 0.54 -20.17 4.18
CA ALA A 69 -0.41 -19.34 3.44
C ALA A 69 -1.23 -18.44 4.37
N LEU A 70 -1.68 -18.93 5.53
CA LEU A 70 -2.40 -18.11 6.52
C LEU A 70 -1.53 -16.97 7.05
N LEU A 71 -0.30 -17.28 7.49
CA LEU A 71 0.63 -16.26 7.99
C LEU A 71 0.92 -15.19 6.92
N HIS A 72 1.19 -15.62 5.69
CA HIS A 72 1.49 -14.71 4.58
C HIS A 72 0.26 -13.88 4.18
N THR A 73 -0.93 -14.48 4.20
CA THR A 73 -2.17 -13.74 3.91
C THR A 73 -2.35 -12.60 4.89
N ILE A 74 -2.15 -12.83 6.19
CA ILE A 74 -2.28 -11.79 7.23
C ILE A 74 -1.22 -10.69 7.02
N TRP A 75 0.06 -11.06 7.01
CA TRP A 75 1.13 -10.08 6.99
C TRP A 75 1.18 -9.28 5.67
N ILE A 76 0.96 -9.93 4.51
CA ILE A 76 0.96 -9.25 3.21
C ILE A 76 -0.28 -8.35 3.08
N SER A 77 -1.43 -8.76 3.60
CA SER A 77 -2.63 -7.91 3.59
C SER A 77 -2.43 -6.64 4.42
N ILE A 78 -1.79 -6.75 5.59
CA ILE A 78 -1.43 -5.58 6.40
C ILE A 78 -0.51 -4.65 5.61
N LEU A 79 0.53 -5.18 4.96
CA LEU A 79 1.42 -4.38 4.10
C LEU A 79 0.69 -3.74 2.91
N CYS A 80 -0.26 -4.45 2.30
CA CYS A 80 -1.07 -3.92 1.22
C CYS A 80 -1.94 -2.74 1.70
N ILE A 81 -2.58 -2.87 2.86
CA ILE A 81 -3.40 -1.80 3.43
C ILE A 81 -2.54 -0.58 3.76
N THR A 82 -1.37 -0.78 4.38
CA THR A 82 -0.49 0.33 4.74
C THR A 82 0.06 1.06 3.52
N ILE A 83 0.47 0.36 2.46
CA ILE A 83 0.98 1.03 1.25
C ILE A 83 -0.15 1.78 0.53
N LEU A 84 -1.36 1.23 0.48
CA LEU A 84 -2.52 1.93 -0.12
C LEU A 84 -2.87 3.18 0.66
N PHE A 85 -2.83 3.13 1.99
CA PHE A 85 -3.02 4.31 2.84
C PHE A 85 -1.92 5.36 2.62
N GLN A 86 -0.66 4.94 2.54
CA GLN A 86 0.48 5.81 2.24
C GLN A 86 0.32 6.51 0.88
N ILE A 87 -0.06 5.77 -0.17
CA ILE A 87 -0.35 6.34 -1.49
C ILE A 87 -1.52 7.33 -1.40
N ALA A 88 -2.63 6.96 -0.77
CA ALA A 88 -3.80 7.82 -0.65
C ALA A 88 -3.51 9.14 0.09
N THR A 89 -2.59 9.12 1.05
CA THR A 89 -2.18 10.27 1.84
C THR A 89 -0.98 11.02 1.27
N GLY A 90 -0.29 10.46 0.26
CA GLY A 90 0.88 11.07 -0.37
C GLY A 90 2.13 11.04 0.52
N TYR A 91 2.26 10.01 1.36
CA TYR A 91 3.42 9.79 2.22
C TYR A 91 4.26 8.61 1.73
N THR A 92 5.57 8.72 1.87
CA THR A 92 6.48 7.58 1.81
C THR A 92 6.67 6.97 3.20
N THR A 93 7.03 5.69 3.26
CA THR A 93 7.36 5.02 4.52
C THR A 93 8.49 5.73 5.27
N ASN A 94 9.49 6.24 4.53
CA ASN A 94 10.61 6.99 5.10
C ASN A 94 10.15 8.31 5.73
N GLU A 95 9.23 9.04 5.10
CA GLU A 95 8.67 10.28 5.66
C GLU A 95 7.86 10.04 6.93
N ILE A 96 7.10 8.95 7.02
CA ILE A 96 6.32 8.62 8.21
C ILE A 96 7.24 8.23 9.37
N ILE A 97 8.15 7.28 9.14
CA ILE A 97 9.04 6.75 10.19
C ILE A 97 10.02 7.83 10.66
N ASN A 98 10.55 8.63 9.74
CA ASN A 98 11.49 9.71 10.05
C ASN A 98 10.81 11.08 10.11
N SER A 99 9.51 11.13 10.40
CA SER A 99 8.71 12.36 10.44
C SER A 99 9.30 13.44 11.34
N TRP A 100 9.96 13.04 12.44
CA TRP A 100 10.66 13.95 13.36
C TRP A 100 11.77 14.79 12.69
N ARG A 101 12.34 14.33 11.57
CA ARG A 101 13.39 15.02 10.80
C ARG A 101 12.82 16.07 9.84
N TYR A 102 11.60 15.88 9.36
CA TYR A 102 11.02 16.70 8.29
C TYR A 102 10.20 17.87 8.86
N LYS A 103 10.76 19.09 8.81
CA LYS A 103 10.09 20.31 9.32
C LYS A 103 8.73 20.57 8.66
N HIS A 104 8.59 20.28 7.37
CA HIS A 104 7.33 20.47 6.63
C HIS A 104 6.20 19.55 7.13
N LEU A 105 6.54 18.41 7.77
CA LEU A 105 5.57 17.51 8.41
C LEU A 105 5.20 17.92 9.83
N LYS A 106 6.02 18.76 10.48
CA LYS A 106 5.71 19.31 11.81
C LYS A 106 4.74 20.48 11.75
N LEU A 107 4.83 21.27 10.68
CA LEU A 107 4.00 22.47 10.49
C LEU A 107 2.61 22.13 9.94
N LYS A 108 2.49 21.01 9.22
CA LYS A 108 1.24 20.57 8.60
C LYS A 108 1.00 19.10 8.92
N ASN A 109 -0.20 18.78 9.42
CA ASN A 109 -0.63 17.39 9.68
C ASN A 109 -0.92 16.58 8.40
N TYR A 110 -0.58 17.09 7.21
CA TYR A 110 -0.82 16.44 5.92
C TYR A 110 0.38 16.61 5.00
N SER A 111 0.57 15.65 4.08
CA SER A 111 1.66 15.70 3.10
C SER A 111 1.44 16.86 2.14
N PRO A 112 2.43 17.76 1.95
CA PRO A 112 2.35 18.81 0.93
C PRO A 112 2.32 18.23 -0.49
N PHE A 113 2.70 16.96 -0.66
CA PHE A 113 2.73 16.25 -1.94
C PHE A 113 1.40 15.57 -2.27
N SER A 114 0.43 15.54 -1.35
CA SER A 114 -0.87 14.91 -1.60
C SER A 114 -1.77 15.80 -2.46
N LEU A 115 -2.25 15.25 -3.58
CA LEU A 115 -3.21 15.90 -4.47
C LEU A 115 -4.65 15.39 -4.26
N GLY A 116 -4.86 14.65 -3.18
CA GLY A 116 -6.08 13.91 -2.87
C GLY A 116 -5.99 12.45 -3.27
N TRP A 117 -6.65 11.59 -2.50
CA TRP A 117 -6.50 10.14 -2.60
C TRP A 117 -6.75 9.57 -4.02
N ILE A 118 -7.72 10.11 -4.76
CA ILE A 118 -8.02 9.69 -6.14
C ILE A 118 -6.86 10.06 -7.08
N GLN A 119 -6.37 11.30 -6.99
CA GLN A 119 -5.31 11.77 -7.87
C GLN A 119 -4.00 11.00 -7.60
N ASN A 120 -3.65 10.80 -6.32
CA ASN A 120 -2.45 10.04 -5.96
C ASN A 120 -2.51 8.59 -6.47
N LEU A 121 -3.69 7.95 -6.43
CA LEU A 121 -3.88 6.60 -6.98
C LEU A 121 -3.75 6.59 -8.52
N VAL A 122 -4.30 7.60 -9.19
CA VAL A 122 -4.18 7.77 -10.65
C VAL A 122 -2.73 7.98 -11.07
N ASP A 123 -1.98 8.77 -10.29
CA ASP A 123 -0.56 9.02 -10.51
C ASP A 123 0.25 7.72 -10.35
N LEU A 124 -0.06 6.88 -9.34
CA LEU A 124 0.56 5.56 -9.19
C LEU A 124 0.27 4.63 -10.37
N ILE A 125 -1.00 4.54 -10.79
CA ILE A 125 -1.41 3.65 -11.89
C ILE A 125 -0.82 4.15 -13.22
N ASN A 126 -0.51 5.45 -13.32
CA ASN A 126 -0.02 6.11 -14.52
C ASN A 126 -0.88 5.78 -15.76
N ARG A 127 -2.20 5.81 -15.55
CA ARG A 127 -3.24 5.69 -16.58
C ARG A 127 -4.35 6.65 -16.25
N ARG A 128 -5.01 7.15 -17.29
CA ARG A 128 -6.20 7.99 -17.13
C ARG A 128 -7.35 7.14 -16.58
N ILE A 129 -7.97 7.60 -15.49
CA ILE A 129 -9.17 6.99 -14.92
C ILE A 129 -10.25 8.05 -14.89
N LEU A 130 -11.35 7.81 -15.62
CA LEU A 130 -12.45 8.77 -15.78
C LEU A 130 -11.90 10.16 -16.23
N TRP A 131 -12.10 11.19 -15.40
CA TRP A 131 -11.70 12.57 -15.63
C TRP A 131 -10.31 12.91 -15.07
N TYR A 132 -9.70 11.99 -14.31
CA TYR A 132 -8.41 12.18 -13.66
C TYR A 132 -7.28 11.76 -14.61
N ARG A 133 -6.25 12.59 -14.71
CA ARG A 133 -5.07 12.35 -15.56
C ARG A 133 -3.84 12.23 -14.67
N PRO A 134 -2.94 11.27 -14.94
CA PRO A 134 -1.71 11.16 -14.18
C PRO A 134 -0.83 12.38 -14.41
N ILE A 135 -0.19 12.86 -13.35
CA ILE A 135 0.78 13.95 -13.37
C ILE A 135 2.15 13.30 -13.25
N ASN A 136 2.88 13.24 -14.36
CA ASN A 136 4.24 12.72 -14.38
C ASN A 136 5.20 13.84 -13.97
N ILE A 137 5.82 13.67 -12.81
CA ILE A 137 6.71 14.65 -12.20
C ILE A 137 8.12 14.08 -12.19
N ASP A 138 9.09 14.78 -12.78
CA ASP A 138 10.50 14.39 -12.68
C ASP A 138 11.06 14.87 -11.34
N TRP A 139 10.95 14.02 -10.32
CA TRP A 139 11.38 14.32 -8.95
C TRP A 139 12.88 14.63 -8.84
N LYS A 140 13.69 14.31 -9.86
CA LYS A 140 15.13 14.64 -9.87
C LYS A 140 15.41 16.12 -10.14
N ARG A 141 14.43 16.85 -10.66
CA ARG A 141 14.55 18.28 -11.01
C ARG A 141 13.89 19.21 -10.00
N ILE A 142 13.30 18.65 -8.95
CA ILE A 142 12.55 19.40 -7.95
C ILE A 142 13.37 19.46 -6.67
N TYR A 143 13.71 20.68 -6.26
CA TYR A 143 14.52 20.93 -5.06
C TYR A 143 13.77 21.72 -3.99
N SER A 144 12.68 22.41 -4.36
CA SER A 144 11.82 23.16 -3.44
C SER A 144 10.34 22.80 -3.60
N ILE A 145 9.53 23.12 -2.58
CA ILE A 145 8.08 22.90 -2.60
C ILE A 145 7.42 23.86 -3.61
N GLU A 146 8.01 25.04 -3.79
CA GLU A 146 7.57 26.06 -4.73
C GLU A 146 7.73 25.57 -6.17
N ASP A 147 8.88 24.98 -6.50
CA ASP A 147 9.12 24.35 -7.81
C ASP A 147 8.10 23.22 -8.06
N TYR A 148 7.85 22.39 -7.03
CA TYR A 148 6.84 21.34 -7.12
C TYR A 148 5.46 21.90 -7.45
N TYR A 149 4.99 22.92 -6.72
CA TYR A 149 3.68 23.52 -6.98
C TYR A 149 3.58 24.10 -8.39
N GLN A 150 4.66 24.64 -8.95
CA GLN A 150 4.69 25.14 -10.32
C GLN A 150 4.42 24.05 -11.37
N THR A 151 4.82 22.80 -11.12
CA THR A 151 4.57 21.67 -12.02
C THR A 151 3.11 21.20 -12.03
N ILE A 152 2.34 21.50 -10.98
CA ILE A 152 0.94 21.07 -10.85
C ILE A 152 0.03 21.93 -11.74
N PRO A 153 -0.93 21.33 -12.49
CA PRO A 153 -1.93 22.07 -13.25
C PRO A 153 -2.71 23.09 -12.42
N LEU A 154 -2.92 24.29 -12.98
CA LEU A 154 -3.58 25.40 -12.28
C LEU A 154 -4.94 25.01 -11.67
N ARG A 155 -5.74 24.20 -12.39
CA ARG A 155 -7.04 23.71 -11.91
C ARG A 155 -6.92 22.95 -10.57
N ILE A 156 -5.89 22.12 -10.43
CA ILE A 156 -5.67 21.32 -9.21
C ILE A 156 -5.10 22.22 -8.11
N ARG A 157 -4.18 23.13 -8.46
CA ARG A 157 -3.61 24.12 -7.54
C ARG A 157 -4.70 24.98 -6.90
N GLN A 158 -5.63 25.48 -7.70
CA GLN A 158 -6.78 26.26 -7.23
C GLN A 158 -7.72 25.43 -6.37
N ARG A 159 -8.06 24.20 -6.81
CA ARG A 159 -8.94 23.30 -6.04
C ARG A 159 -8.39 23.01 -4.63
N LEU A 160 -7.08 22.90 -4.50
CA LEU A 160 -6.39 22.59 -3.25
C LEU A 160 -5.88 23.84 -2.51
N ASN A 161 -6.21 25.05 -2.98
CA ASN A 161 -5.73 26.33 -2.44
C ASN A 161 -4.19 26.39 -2.26
N LEU A 162 -3.44 25.75 -3.15
CA LEU A 162 -1.98 25.68 -3.10
C LEU A 162 -1.28 27.00 -3.50
N SER A 163 -2.05 28.03 -3.87
CA SER A 163 -1.57 29.36 -4.29
C SER A 163 -1.36 30.37 -3.14
N SER A 164 -1.68 30.02 -1.89
CA SER A 164 -1.50 30.93 -0.73
C SER A 164 -0.14 30.82 -0.06
N VAL A 165 0.75 29.92 -0.49
CA VAL A 165 2.15 29.89 -0.03
C VAL A 165 2.97 30.91 -0.84
N ASN A 166 2.53 32.16 -0.82
CA ASN A 166 3.31 33.34 -1.22
C ASN A 166 3.77 34.15 -0.01
N SER A 167 3.54 33.66 1.22
CA SER A 167 4.12 34.26 2.43
C SER A 167 5.44 33.57 2.80
N SER A 168 6.47 33.81 2.00
CA SER A 168 7.87 33.65 2.42
C SER A 168 8.28 34.71 3.46
N ARG A 169 7.35 35.15 4.34
CA ARG A 169 7.61 36.07 5.47
C ARG A 169 7.27 35.48 6.84
N ASP A 170 6.52 34.38 6.91
CA ASP A 170 6.06 33.85 8.22
C ASP A 170 6.91 32.70 8.78
N LEU A 171 8.01 32.30 8.10
CA LEU A 171 8.90 31.22 8.56
C LEU A 171 10.31 31.70 8.99
N LEU A 172 10.54 33.01 9.02
CA LEU A 172 11.76 33.62 9.57
C LEU A 172 11.52 34.36 10.90
N ASN A 173 10.29 34.33 11.43
CA ASN A 173 9.91 35.04 12.66
C ASN A 173 9.11 34.14 13.61
N VAL A 174 9.59 32.93 13.95
CA VAL A 174 9.29 32.24 15.24
C VAL A 174 10.47 31.35 15.60
#